data_AF-A0A944L8P6-F1
#
_entry.id   AF-A0A944L8P6-F1
#
_cell.length_a   1.000
_cell.length_b   1.000
_cell.length_c   1.000
_cell.angle_alpha   90.00
_cell.angle_beta   90.00
_cell.angle_gamma   90.00
#
_symmetry.space_group_name_H-M   'P 1'
#
loop_
_entity.id
_entity.type
_entity.pdbx_description
1 polymer ?
#
loop_
_entity_poly.entity_id
_entity_poly.type
_entity_poly.pdbx_seq_one_letter_code
_entity_poly.pdbx_strand_id
1 'polypeptide(L)'
;MDTEFAEVAGHDVTTITCLCGNTVSNEGLIQANSEGIPIHAGDPPVPAGLAAWPEDEDLYTLCPSCGRVYRDSIIEETGTAPVAFKVDVAAGPIAEAIRLHWELSS
;
A
#
# COMPACT_ATOMS: atom_id res chain seq x y z
N MET A 1 -19.08 -8.93 9.83
CA MET A 1 -17.72 -8.43 10.06
C MET A 1 -17.75 -7.00 9.63
N ASP A 2 -17.55 -6.08 10.57
CA ASP A 2 -17.54 -4.66 10.27
C ASP A 2 -16.27 -4.32 9.49
N THR A 3 -16.42 -3.64 8.37
CA THR A 3 -15.30 -3.13 7.59
C THR A 3 -14.64 -2.01 8.39
N GLU A 4 -13.33 -2.12 8.63
CA GLU A 4 -12.54 -1.04 9.22
C GLU A 4 -12.31 0.06 8.18
N PHE A 5 -12.34 1.33 8.60
CA PHE A 5 -12.10 2.48 7.72
C PHE A 5 -10.92 3.30 8.26
N ALA A 6 -9.96 3.60 7.38
CA ALA A 6 -8.97 4.64 7.62
C ALA A 6 -9.57 6.03 7.38
N GLU A 7 -8.97 7.06 7.97
CA GLU A 7 -9.34 8.44 7.66
C GLU A 7 -8.67 8.86 6.34
N VAL A 8 -9.39 9.60 5.51
CA VAL A 8 -8.90 10.14 4.24
C VAL A 8 -9.57 11.49 3.96
N ALA A 9 -8.85 12.39 3.30
CA ALA A 9 -9.34 13.70 2.91
C ALA A 9 -9.34 13.85 1.39
N GLY A 10 -10.36 14.51 0.84
CA GLY A 10 -10.34 14.94 -0.56
C GLY A 10 -10.24 13.83 -1.61
N HIS A 11 -10.66 12.60 -1.27
CA HIS A 11 -10.56 11.44 -2.18
C HIS A 11 -9.11 11.11 -2.58
N ASP A 12 -8.14 11.50 -1.77
CA ASP A 12 -6.71 11.42 -2.10
C ASP A 12 -6.01 10.36 -1.25
N VAL A 13 -5.50 9.31 -1.89
CA VAL A 13 -4.76 8.20 -1.25
C VAL A 13 -3.55 8.67 -0.45
N THR A 14 -2.95 9.81 -0.81
CA THR A 14 -1.79 10.36 -0.09
C THR A 14 -2.15 10.96 1.26
N THR A 15 -3.45 11.18 1.52
CA THR A 15 -3.96 11.73 2.77
C THR A 15 -4.42 10.67 3.77
N ILE A 16 -4.29 9.39 3.42
CA ILE A 16 -4.67 8.29 4.29
C ILE A 16 -3.96 8.40 5.65
N THR A 17 -4.76 8.39 6.71
CA THR A 17 -4.32 8.11 8.07
C THR A 17 -4.82 6.72 8.44
N CYS A 18 -3.89 5.78 8.44
CA CYS A 18 -4.17 4.38 8.75
C CYS A 18 -4.70 4.24 10.18
N LEU A 19 -5.48 3.20 10.47
CA LEU A 19 -6.01 2.93 11.81
C LEU A 19 -4.93 2.73 12.89
N CYS A 20 -3.69 2.42 12.51
CA CYS A 20 -2.56 2.35 13.45
C CYS A 20 -1.94 3.73 13.76
N GLY A 21 -2.44 4.81 13.13
CA GLY A 21 -1.91 6.16 13.22
C GLY A 21 -0.84 6.51 12.19
N ASN A 22 -0.43 5.57 11.33
CA ASN A 22 0.57 5.87 10.30
C ASN A 22 0.00 6.68 9.13
N THR A 23 0.83 7.55 8.56
CA THR A 23 0.52 8.44 7.43
C THR A 23 1.67 8.42 6.41
N VAL A 24 1.44 8.99 5.23
CA VAL A 24 2.49 9.20 4.21
C VAL A 24 3.68 10.00 4.77
N SER A 25 3.45 10.96 5.66
CA SER A 25 4.49 11.82 6.22
C SER A 25 5.23 11.24 7.43
N ASN A 26 4.78 10.11 7.99
CA ASN A 26 5.38 9.50 9.17
C ASN A 26 6.33 8.34 8.80
N GLU A 27 5.79 7.15 8.54
CA GLU A 27 6.58 5.99 8.07
C GLU A 27 6.35 5.70 6.57
N GLY A 28 5.63 6.58 5.87
CA GLY A 28 5.24 6.39 4.48
C GLY A 28 4.07 5.42 4.32
N LEU A 29 3.51 5.42 3.12
CA LEU A 29 2.62 4.36 2.63
C LEU A 29 3.18 3.90 1.28
N ILE A 30 3.01 2.62 0.99
CA ILE A 30 3.69 1.97 -0.14
C ILE A 30 2.64 1.55 -1.17
N GLN A 31 2.81 1.92 -2.43
CA GLN A 31 1.98 1.37 -3.50
C GLN A 31 2.24 -0.14 -3.66
N ALA A 32 1.19 -0.91 -3.82
CA ALA A 32 1.18 -2.36 -3.83
C ALA A 32 0.19 -2.89 -4.88
N ASN A 33 0.34 -4.17 -5.22
CA ASN A 33 -0.62 -4.88 -6.07
C ASN A 33 -1.80 -5.44 -5.24
N SER A 34 -2.71 -6.16 -5.90
CA SER A 34 -3.87 -6.80 -5.28
C SER A 34 -3.56 -7.91 -4.26
N GLU A 35 -2.30 -8.32 -4.14
CA GLU A 35 -1.81 -9.25 -3.10
C GLU A 35 -1.15 -8.52 -1.91
N GLY A 36 -1.04 -7.19 -1.99
CA GLY A 36 -0.37 -6.37 -0.98
C GLY A 36 1.15 -6.40 -1.07
N ILE A 37 1.70 -6.83 -2.21
CA ILE A 37 3.14 -6.82 -2.48
C ILE A 37 3.51 -5.43 -3.04
N PRO A 38 4.47 -4.71 -2.44
CA PRO A 38 5.01 -3.47 -2.96
C PRO A 38 5.35 -3.54 -4.46
N ILE A 39 4.91 -2.54 -5.22
CA ILE A 39 5.21 -2.45 -6.65
C ILE A 39 6.56 -1.75 -6.89
N HIS A 40 7.24 -2.16 -7.95
CA HIS A 40 8.40 -1.46 -8.48
C HIS A 40 7.93 -0.31 -9.38
N ALA A 41 8.20 0.93 -8.96
CA ALA A 41 7.85 2.14 -9.71
C ALA A 41 8.94 2.60 -10.71
N GLY A 42 10.05 1.87 -10.82
CA GLY A 42 11.15 2.19 -11.74
C GLY A 42 11.10 1.42 -13.06
N ASP A 43 12.12 1.63 -13.90
CA ASP A 43 12.25 0.91 -15.17
C ASP A 43 12.50 -0.60 -14.95
N PRO A 44 12.03 -1.47 -15.86
CA PRO A 44 12.37 -2.88 -15.86
C PRO A 44 13.89 -3.13 -15.95
N PRO A 45 14.40 -4.24 -15.41
CA PRO A 45 13.65 -5.37 -14.85
C PRO A 45 13.12 -5.11 -13.44
N VAL A 46 11.96 -5.69 -13.13
CA VAL A 46 11.38 -5.67 -11.77
C VAL A 46 12.30 -6.50 -10.86
N PRO A 47 12.80 -5.92 -9.75
CA PRO A 47 13.61 -6.66 -8.78
C PRO A 47 12.86 -7.85 -8.19
N ALA A 48 13.55 -8.95 -7.94
CA ALA A 48 12.96 -10.11 -7.28
C ALA A 48 12.43 -9.72 -5.89
N GLY A 49 11.16 -10.02 -5.61
CA GLY A 49 10.49 -9.66 -4.36
C GLY A 49 9.55 -8.46 -4.48
N LEU A 50 9.68 -7.64 -5.51
CA LEU A 50 8.70 -6.59 -5.84
C LEU A 50 7.73 -7.08 -6.92
N ALA A 51 6.53 -6.50 -6.91
CA ALA A 51 5.54 -6.70 -7.96
C ALA A 51 5.81 -5.77 -9.15
N ALA A 52 5.44 -6.23 -10.35
CA ALA A 52 5.38 -5.35 -11.52
C ALA A 52 4.24 -4.34 -11.38
N TRP A 53 4.33 -3.23 -12.11
CA TRP A 53 3.20 -2.32 -12.26
C TRP A 53 2.03 -3.05 -12.94
N PRO A 54 0.81 -3.01 -12.37
CA PRO A 54 -0.34 -3.72 -12.94
C PRO A 54 -0.79 -3.07 -14.27
N GLU A 55 -1.06 -3.90 -15.29
CA GLU A 55 -1.50 -3.41 -16.62
C GLU A 55 -2.87 -2.74 -16.61
N ASP A 56 -3.73 -3.13 -15.66
CA ASP A 56 -5.09 -2.60 -15.47
C ASP A 56 -5.14 -1.42 -14.49
N GLU A 57 -3.98 -0.94 -14.02
CA GLU A 57 -3.85 0.15 -13.05
C GLU A 57 -4.61 -0.09 -11.73
N ASP A 58 -4.91 -1.36 -11.39
CA ASP A 58 -5.57 -1.70 -10.13
C ASP A 58 -4.57 -1.65 -8.96
N LEU A 59 -4.40 -0.45 -8.44
CA LEU A 59 -3.42 -0.12 -7.41
C LEU A 59 -4.01 -0.20 -6.00
N TYR A 60 -3.13 -0.56 -5.09
CA TYR A 60 -3.41 -0.65 -3.67
C TYR A 60 -2.37 0.13 -2.89
N THR A 61 -2.74 0.57 -1.69
CA THR A 61 -1.85 1.24 -0.76
C THR A 61 -1.66 0.38 0.49
N LEU A 62 -0.43 -0.06 0.73
CA LEU A 62 0.00 -0.81 1.90
C LEU A 62 0.51 0.14 3.00
N CYS A 63 0.01 -0.03 4.22
CA CYS A 63 0.63 0.53 5.41
C CYS A 63 1.73 -0.41 5.93
N PRO A 64 3.02 -0.02 5.84
CA PRO A 64 4.13 -0.89 6.27
C PRO A 64 4.16 -1.13 7.79
N SER A 65 3.59 -0.21 8.59
CA SER A 65 3.58 -0.29 10.05
C SER A 65 2.68 -1.40 10.60
N CYS A 66 1.57 -1.69 9.91
CA CYS A 66 0.57 -2.63 10.43
C CYS A 66 0.02 -3.63 9.40
N GLY A 67 0.39 -3.51 8.14
CA GLY A 67 0.02 -4.44 7.07
C GLY A 67 -1.37 -4.26 6.49
N ARG A 68 -2.14 -3.24 6.89
CA ARG A 68 -3.43 -2.97 6.25
C ARG A 68 -3.22 -2.47 4.83
N VAL A 69 -4.07 -2.96 3.93
CA VAL A 69 -4.04 -2.61 2.52
C VAL A 69 -5.38 -1.98 2.14
N TYR A 70 -5.31 -0.89 1.39
CA TYR A 70 -6.45 -0.13 0.88
C TYR A 70 -6.43 -0.19 -0.65
N ARG A 71 -7.59 -0.19 -1.30
CA ARG A 71 -7.67 -0.16 -2.77
C ARG A 71 -7.83 1.29 -3.22
N ASP A 72 -6.94 1.75 -4.08
CA ASP A 72 -6.82 3.16 -4.42
C ASP A 72 -8.08 3.67 -5.13
N SER A 73 -8.60 2.90 -6.10
CA SER A 73 -9.83 3.24 -6.83
C SER A 73 -11.05 3.43 -5.91
N ILE A 74 -11.17 2.67 -4.82
CA ILE A 74 -12.28 2.85 -3.87
C ILE A 74 -12.16 4.19 -3.14
N ILE A 75 -10.95 4.60 -2.79
CA ILE A 75 -10.71 5.87 -2.11
C ILE A 75 -11.01 7.04 -3.02
N GLU A 76 -10.51 6.98 -4.25
CA GLU A 76 -10.69 8.03 -5.25
C GLU A 76 -12.18 8.17 -5.64
N GLU A 77 -12.89 7.05 -5.82
CA GLU A 77 -14.30 7.07 -6.19
C GLU A 77 -15.22 7.50 -5.04
N THR A 78 -14.97 7.01 -3.82
CA THR A 78 -15.94 7.13 -2.72
C THR A 78 -15.56 8.16 -1.66
N GLY A 79 -14.29 8.56 -1.60
CA GLY A 79 -13.77 9.40 -0.52
C GLY A 79 -13.67 8.65 0.81
N THR A 80 -13.72 7.32 0.78
CA THR A 80 -13.61 6.46 1.97
C THR A 80 -12.49 5.46 1.78
N ALA A 81 -11.79 5.12 2.87
CA ALA A 81 -10.68 4.16 2.84
C ALA A 81 -11.01 2.88 3.61
N PRO A 82 -11.90 2.01 3.09
CA PRO A 82 -12.14 0.71 3.70
C PRO A 82 -10.88 -0.15 3.59
N VAL A 83 -10.57 -0.87 4.67
CA VAL A 83 -9.52 -1.90 4.64
C VAL A 83 -9.95 -3.01 3.69
N ALA A 84 -9.20 -3.20 2.61
CA ALA A 84 -9.45 -4.27 1.64
C ALA A 84 -9.03 -5.63 2.22
N PHE A 85 -7.83 -5.70 2.77
CA PHE A 85 -7.28 -6.86 3.47
C PHE A 85 -6.06 -6.46 4.31
N LYS A 86 -5.45 -7.44 4.97
CA LYS A 86 -4.26 -7.26 5.79
C LYS A 86 -3.20 -8.30 5.45
N VAL A 87 -1.97 -7.86 5.24
CA VAL A 87 -0.78 -8.71 5.09
C VAL A 87 0.01 -8.77 6.40
N ASP A 88 0.82 -9.82 6.56
CA ASP A 88 1.78 -9.90 7.67
C ASP A 88 3.09 -9.23 7.25
N VAL A 89 3.34 -8.03 7.76
CA VAL A 89 4.56 -7.25 7.46
C VAL A 89 5.84 -7.85 8.03
N ALA A 90 5.73 -8.81 8.95
CA ALA A 90 6.86 -9.57 9.46
C ALA A 90 7.10 -10.88 8.68
N ALA A 91 6.16 -11.28 7.81
CA ALA A 91 6.35 -12.46 6.97
C ALA A 91 7.45 -12.21 5.94
N GLY A 92 8.38 -13.16 5.81
CA GLY A 92 9.59 -13.03 4.99
C GLY A 92 9.38 -12.38 3.61
N PRO A 93 8.41 -12.83 2.79
CA PRO A 93 8.17 -12.24 1.46
C PRO A 93 7.77 -10.76 1.50
N ILE A 94 6.87 -10.37 2.41
CA ILE A 94 6.38 -8.99 2.51
C ILE A 94 7.43 -8.09 3.17
N ALA A 95 8.09 -8.57 4.23
CA ALA A 95 9.17 -7.86 4.89
C ALA A 95 10.31 -7.53 3.92
N GLU A 96 10.69 -8.49 3.07
CA GLU A 96 11.72 -8.29 2.06
C GLU A 96 11.28 -7.30 0.97
N ALA A 97 10.03 -7.39 0.51
CA ALA A 97 9.50 -6.44 -0.47
C ALA A 97 9.46 -4.99 0.07
N ILE A 98 9.05 -4.80 1.33
CA ILE A 98 9.07 -3.48 1.99
C ILE A 98 10.50 -2.95 2.09
N ARG A 99 11.46 -3.80 2.48
CA ARG A 99 12.88 -3.42 2.56
C ARG A 99 13.41 -2.96 1.20
N LEU A 100 13.16 -3.73 0.15
CA LEU A 100 13.60 -3.41 -1.22
C LEU A 100 12.97 -2.12 -1.74
N HIS A 101 11.68 -1.89 -1.49
CA HIS A 101 11.00 -0.65 -1.88
C HIS A 101 11.71 0.60 -1.33
N TRP A 102 12.09 0.56 -0.05
CA TRP A 102 12.77 1.69 0.59
C TRP A 102 14.22 1.87 0.13
N GLU A 103 14.94 0.78 -0.13
CA GLU A 103 16.31 0.83 -0.66
C GLU A 103 16.38 1.41 -2.08
N LEU A 104 15.32 1.26 -2.87
CA LEU A 104 15.26 1.76 -4.24
C LEU A 104 14.67 3.18 -4.34
N SER A 105 13.97 3.63 -3.30
CA SER A 105 13.39 4.97 -3.23
C SER A 105 14.33 6.01 -2.60
N SER A 106 15.52 5.57 -2.15
CA SER A 106 16.56 6.40 -1.52
C SER A 106 17.59 6.97 -2.49
#